data_AF-A0A5E7Z4T4-F1
#
_entry.id   AF-A0A5E7Z4T4-F1
#
_cell.length_a   1.000
_cell.length_b   1.000
_cell.length_c   1.000
_cell.angle_alpha   90.00
_cell.angle_beta   90.00
_cell.angle_gamma   90.00
#
_symmetry.space_group_name_H-M   'P 1'
#
loop_
_entity.id
_entity.type
_entity.pdbx_description
1 polymer ?
#
loop_
_entity_poly.entity_id
_entity_poly.type
_entity_poly.pdbx_seq_one_letter_code
_entity_poly.pdbx_strand_id
1 'polypeptide(L)'
;MSDRSSLRLEDFIQAVQSQLDKAQAAMAIKARNMNLPLTFAIKDINLDLRAHIEFANSEIRIRPAAAGETDASVFHLVFTAITRPAIEENAIALSNDPDDQSLDELEDELTLDERRRLEWAGIQTVRQFQDAQDRGTVSTIGRVTNLPVDRLRKALERASAPQVQMVEPVAPDRPEGPPLLRVTGRNLLRKGHFPQVKIGNRPVSILKSSSGELLLAPADDQWAGELSVEPAPQTASAMAFDLSECAPLIATPKAEVMS
;
A
#
# COMPACT_ATOMS: atom_id res chain seq x y z
N MET A 1 -37.09 1.83 30.27
CA MET A 1 -36.49 0.54 29.88
C MET A 1 -35.14 0.88 29.26
N SER A 2 -34.06 0.75 30.02
CA SER A 2 -32.76 1.31 29.66
C SER A 2 -32.13 0.55 28.49
N ASP A 3 -31.69 1.30 27.49
CA ASP A 3 -30.95 0.83 26.33
C ASP A 3 -29.63 0.19 26.80
N ARG A 4 -29.56 -1.14 26.75
CA ARG A 4 -28.40 -1.93 27.20
C ARG A 4 -27.39 -1.99 26.06
N SER A 5 -26.66 -0.89 25.86
CA SER A 5 -25.72 -0.74 24.74
C SER A 5 -24.56 -1.74 24.84
N SER A 6 -24.61 -2.79 24.02
CA SER A 6 -23.43 -3.62 23.75
C SER A 6 -22.44 -2.82 22.90
N LEU A 7 -21.17 -2.85 23.30
CA LEU A 7 -20.07 -2.17 22.61
C LEU A 7 -19.27 -3.16 21.77
N ARG A 8 -18.69 -2.69 20.67
CA ARG A 8 -17.75 -3.52 19.89
C ARG A 8 -16.51 -3.75 20.72
N LEU A 9 -16.00 -4.98 20.70
CA LEU A 9 -14.76 -5.31 21.40
C LEU A 9 -13.59 -4.45 20.91
N GLU A 10 -13.57 -4.10 19.63
CA GLU A 10 -12.58 -3.24 18.99
C GLU A 10 -12.57 -1.83 19.59
N ASP A 11 -13.75 -1.18 19.68
CA ASP A 11 -13.88 0.15 20.27
C ASP A 11 -13.38 0.18 21.72
N PHE A 12 -13.63 -0.90 22.46
CA PHE A 12 -13.13 -1.06 23.82
C PHE A 12 -11.60 -1.16 23.87
N ILE A 13 -11.00 -2.05 23.06
CA ILE A 13 -9.54 -2.21 23.01
C ILE A 13 -8.87 -0.89 22.59
N GLN A 14 -9.40 -0.22 21.57
CA GLN A 14 -8.89 1.06 21.07
C GLN A 14 -8.98 2.16 22.14
N ALA A 15 -10.10 2.22 22.88
CA ALA A 15 -10.25 3.15 23.99
C ALA A 15 -9.22 2.88 25.09
N VAL A 16 -9.01 1.61 25.48
CA VAL A 16 -8.00 1.24 26.49
C VAL A 16 -6.59 1.63 26.02
N GLN A 17 -6.22 1.29 24.79
CA GLN A 17 -4.93 1.68 24.20
C GLN A 17 -4.72 3.20 24.22
N SER A 18 -5.71 3.98 23.76
CA SER A 18 -5.62 5.44 23.75
C SER A 18 -5.43 6.03 25.16
N GLN A 19 -6.06 5.46 26.18
CA GLN A 19 -5.87 5.89 27.56
C GLN A 19 -4.45 5.57 28.06
N LEU A 20 -3.91 4.41 27.71
CA LEU A 20 -2.54 4.04 28.05
C LEU A 20 -1.51 4.96 27.39
N ASP A 21 -1.68 5.27 26.12
CA ASP A 21 -0.79 6.18 25.39
C ASP A 21 -0.80 7.59 26.00
N LYS A 22 -1.99 8.11 26.34
CA LYS A 22 -2.11 9.41 27.03
C LYS A 22 -1.43 9.39 28.40
N ALA A 23 -1.58 8.31 29.16
CA ALA A 23 -0.90 8.15 30.44
C ALA A 23 0.62 8.12 30.26
N GLN A 24 1.13 7.40 29.25
CA GLN A 24 2.56 7.36 28.92
C GLN A 24 3.10 8.73 28.48
N ALA A 25 2.39 9.43 27.60
CA ALA A 25 2.76 10.77 27.15
C ALA A 25 2.82 11.76 28.32
N ALA A 26 1.83 11.72 29.22
CA ALA A 26 1.82 12.55 30.43
C ALA A 26 3.02 12.24 31.35
N MET A 27 3.41 10.97 31.51
CA MET A 27 4.60 10.57 32.26
C MET A 27 5.89 11.07 31.60
N ALA A 28 6.01 10.95 30.27
CA ALA A 28 7.17 11.44 29.53
C ALA A 28 7.35 12.96 29.67
N ILE A 29 6.25 13.73 29.66
CA ILE A 29 6.28 15.18 29.88
C ILE A 29 6.72 15.50 31.32
N LYS A 30 6.20 14.78 32.33
CA LYS A 30 6.63 14.96 33.73
C LYS A 30 8.12 14.67 33.93
N ALA A 31 8.61 13.62 33.27
CA ALA A 31 10.00 13.19 33.34
C ALA A 31 10.97 14.16 32.66
N ARG A 32 10.61 14.68 31.48
CA ARG A 32 11.52 15.49 30.64
C ARG A 32 11.42 16.99 30.89
N ASN A 33 10.22 17.51 31.18
CA ASN A 33 9.97 18.96 31.21
C ASN A 33 9.83 19.53 32.62
N MET A 34 9.49 18.71 33.62
CA MET A 34 9.19 19.20 34.98
C MET A 34 10.16 18.69 36.06
N ASN A 35 11.13 17.84 35.71
CA ASN A 35 12.09 17.21 36.63
C ASN A 35 11.42 16.61 37.89
N LEU A 36 10.16 16.19 37.74
CA LEU A 36 9.36 15.62 38.81
C LEU A 36 9.72 14.13 38.96
N PRO A 37 9.92 13.63 40.19
CA PRO A 37 10.24 12.23 40.40
C PRO A 37 9.13 11.35 39.84
N LEU A 38 9.48 10.47 38.90
CA LEU A 38 8.61 9.39 38.44
C LEU A 38 8.50 8.35 39.55
N THR A 39 7.41 8.39 40.31
CA THR A 39 7.20 7.47 41.43
C THR A 39 6.64 6.12 41.00
N PHE A 40 6.23 5.96 39.73
CA PHE A 40 5.69 4.71 39.19
C PHE A 40 5.97 4.57 37.68
N ALA A 41 6.12 3.33 37.23
CA ALA A 41 6.14 2.95 35.82
C ALA A 41 5.14 1.81 35.60
N ILE A 42 4.26 1.95 34.60
CA ILE A 42 3.30 0.92 34.22
C ILE A 42 4.01 -0.01 33.23
N LYS A 43 4.30 -1.25 33.66
CA LYS A 43 4.93 -2.27 32.83
C LYS A 43 3.89 -3.10 32.08
N ASP A 44 2.97 -3.68 32.84
CA ASP A 44 1.93 -4.59 32.35
C ASP A 44 0.60 -4.28 33.06
N ILE A 45 -0.52 -4.44 32.35
CA ILE A 45 -1.87 -4.35 32.92
C ILE A 45 -2.61 -5.64 32.63
N ASN A 46 -3.08 -6.28 33.70
CA ASN A 46 -3.99 -7.42 33.64
C ASN A 46 -5.39 -6.93 34.01
N LEU A 47 -6.36 -7.18 33.14
CA LEU A 47 -7.76 -6.81 33.35
C LEU A 47 -8.64 -8.04 33.17
N ASP A 48 -9.36 -8.40 34.22
CA ASP A 48 -10.40 -9.43 34.19
C ASP A 48 -11.77 -8.76 34.06
N LEU A 49 -12.35 -8.83 32.86
CA LEU A 49 -13.67 -8.28 32.59
C LEU A 49 -14.71 -9.39 32.55
N ARG A 50 -15.72 -9.32 33.43
CA ARG A 50 -16.91 -10.17 33.32
C ARG A 50 -17.90 -9.54 32.34
N ALA A 51 -18.11 -10.20 31.21
CA ALA A 51 -18.98 -9.70 30.15
C ALA A 51 -19.69 -10.83 29.39
N HIS A 52 -20.83 -10.49 28.81
CA HIS A 52 -21.54 -11.32 27.84
C HIS A 52 -20.98 -11.07 26.45
N ILE A 53 -20.85 -12.15 25.68
CA ILE A 53 -20.34 -12.13 24.33
C ILE A 53 -21.49 -12.40 23.39
N GLU A 54 -21.70 -11.49 22.45
CA GLU A 54 -22.66 -11.66 21.38
C GLU A 54 -21.91 -11.57 20.05
N PHE A 55 -22.10 -12.57 19.20
CA PHE A 55 -21.65 -12.52 17.82
C PHE A 55 -22.83 -12.01 16.98
N ALA A 56 -22.70 -10.80 16.45
CA ALA A 56 -23.73 -10.18 15.62
C ALA A 56 -23.08 -9.49 14.42
N ASN A 57 -23.62 -9.70 13.22
CA ASN A 57 -23.13 -9.08 11.98
C ASN A 57 -21.62 -9.30 11.71
N SER A 58 -21.11 -10.48 12.03
CA SER A 58 -19.67 -10.82 11.94
C SER A 58 -18.76 -9.99 12.87
N GLU A 59 -19.31 -9.33 13.89
CA GLU A 59 -18.57 -8.55 14.89
C GLU A 59 -18.75 -9.16 16.28
N ILE A 60 -17.71 -9.07 17.11
CA ILE A 60 -17.76 -9.45 18.52
C ILE A 60 -18.23 -8.25 19.32
N ARG A 61 -19.40 -8.37 19.96
CA ARG A 61 -19.94 -7.38 20.86
C ARG A 61 -19.82 -7.86 22.29
N ILE A 62 -19.38 -6.97 23.17
CA ILE A 62 -19.28 -7.22 24.59
C ILE A 62 -20.31 -6.37 25.33
N ARG A 63 -20.90 -6.97 26.35
CA ARG A 63 -21.75 -6.26 27.31
C ARG A 63 -21.26 -6.57 28.72
N PRO A 64 -20.86 -5.55 29.52
CA PRO A 64 -20.47 -5.78 30.90
C PRO A 64 -21.57 -6.51 31.68
N ALA A 65 -21.16 -7.47 32.51
CA ALA A 65 -22.07 -8.21 33.37
C ALA A 65 -22.57 -7.32 34.51
N ALA A 66 -23.87 -7.39 34.80
CA ALA A 66 -24.44 -6.70 35.95
C ALA A 66 -24.15 -7.45 37.26
N ALA A 67 -24.25 -6.75 38.39
CA ALA A 67 -24.09 -7.36 39.70
C ALA A 67 -25.11 -8.51 39.89
N GLY A 68 -24.61 -9.71 40.17
CA GLY A 68 -25.43 -10.91 40.38
C GLY A 68 -25.68 -11.76 39.13
N GLU A 69 -25.22 -11.35 37.94
CA GLU A 69 -25.30 -12.20 36.74
C GLU A 69 -24.29 -13.35 36.82
N THR A 70 -24.79 -14.59 36.78
CA THR A 70 -23.97 -15.81 36.91
C THR A 70 -23.41 -16.31 35.58
N ASP A 71 -24.09 -16.04 34.45
CA ASP A 71 -23.75 -16.55 33.12
C ASP A 71 -22.78 -15.65 32.33
N ALA A 72 -22.04 -14.78 33.00
CA ALA A 72 -21.07 -13.90 32.36
C ALA A 72 -19.75 -14.64 32.06
N SER A 73 -19.22 -14.45 30.86
CA SER A 73 -17.87 -14.92 30.49
C SER A 73 -16.80 -14.02 31.10
N VAL A 74 -15.63 -14.58 31.41
CA VAL A 74 -14.47 -13.83 31.90
C VAL A 74 -13.50 -13.60 30.74
N PHE A 75 -13.20 -12.34 30.44
CA PHE A 75 -12.15 -11.93 29.53
C PHE A 75 -10.90 -11.60 30.31
N HIS A 76 -9.83 -12.34 30.05
CA HIS A 76 -8.50 -12.01 30.55
C HIS A 76 -7.75 -11.22 29.48
N LEU A 77 -7.53 -9.93 29.73
CA LEU A 77 -6.81 -9.04 28.82
C LEU A 77 -5.47 -8.66 29.46
N VAL A 78 -4.40 -8.96 28.74
CA VAL A 78 -3.03 -8.63 29.14
C VAL A 78 -2.48 -7.59 28.17
N PHE A 79 -2.28 -6.37 28.66
CA PHE A 79 -1.65 -5.30 27.91
C PHE A 79 -0.20 -5.18 28.36
N THR A 80 0.73 -5.60 27.51
CA THR A 80 2.18 -5.49 27.75
C THR A 80 2.74 -4.29 27.02
N ALA A 81 3.58 -3.48 27.68
CA ALA A 81 4.28 -2.40 27.01
C ALA A 81 5.24 -2.95 25.93
N ILE A 82 5.00 -2.63 24.66
CA ILE A 82 5.92 -3.00 23.57
C ILE A 82 7.10 -2.03 23.60
N THR A 83 8.30 -2.55 23.85
CA THR A 83 9.52 -1.76 23.84
C THR A 83 9.92 -1.41 22.39
N ARG A 84 10.66 -0.31 22.18
CA ARG A 84 11.13 0.07 20.84
C ARG A 84 11.86 -1.07 20.09
N PRO A 85 12.70 -1.91 20.72
CA PRO A 85 13.26 -3.09 20.07
C PRO A 85 12.20 -4.11 19.64
N ALA A 86 11.17 -4.35 20.45
CA ALA A 86 10.08 -5.26 20.10
C ALA A 86 9.21 -4.70 18.96
N ILE A 87 9.09 -3.37 18.85
CA ILE A 87 8.51 -2.70 17.67
C ILE A 87 9.46 -2.89 16.49
N GLU A 88 10.73 -2.55 16.57
CA GLU A 88 11.66 -2.68 15.42
C GLU A 88 11.85 -4.14 14.94
N GLU A 89 11.71 -5.11 15.85
CA GLU A 89 11.78 -6.54 15.56
C GLU A 89 10.51 -7.08 14.87
N ASN A 90 9.33 -6.49 15.13
CA ASN A 90 8.04 -6.97 14.61
C ASN A 90 7.33 -6.00 13.66
N ALA A 91 7.69 -4.73 13.68
CA ALA A 91 7.26 -3.72 12.74
C ALA A 91 8.02 -3.99 11.46
N ILE A 92 7.30 -4.60 10.53
CA ILE A 92 7.60 -4.50 9.13
C ILE A 92 7.90 -3.01 8.89
N ALA A 93 9.12 -2.68 8.47
CA ALA A 93 9.49 -1.32 8.11
C ALA A 93 8.62 -0.87 6.92
N LEU A 94 7.41 -0.42 7.23
CA LEU A 94 6.37 0.00 6.30
C LEU A 94 6.72 1.43 5.93
N SER A 95 7.48 1.55 4.85
CA SER A 95 7.80 2.84 4.23
C SER A 95 6.56 3.23 3.43
N ASN A 96 5.86 4.29 3.83
CA ASN A 96 4.79 4.86 3.01
C ASN A 96 5.44 5.76 1.97
N ASP A 97 5.57 5.28 0.73
CA ASP A 97 5.91 6.10 -0.42
C ASP A 97 4.65 6.93 -0.79
N PRO A 98 4.72 8.26 -0.97
CA PRO A 98 3.57 9.05 -1.42
C PRO A 98 3.01 8.60 -2.78
N ASP A 99 3.79 7.87 -3.58
CA ASP A 99 3.35 7.26 -4.84
C ASP A 99 2.72 5.87 -4.67
N ASP A 100 2.57 5.37 -3.45
CA ASP A 100 1.99 4.05 -3.19
C ASP A 100 0.46 4.05 -3.35
N GLN A 101 -0.01 3.04 -4.08
CA GLN A 101 -1.42 2.81 -4.38
C GLN A 101 -2.22 2.40 -3.14
N SER A 102 -3.32 3.11 -2.88
CA SER A 102 -4.30 2.74 -1.83
C SER A 102 -4.92 1.38 -2.11
N LEU A 103 -5.32 0.66 -1.05
CA LEU A 103 -6.18 -0.52 -1.19
C LEU A 103 -7.56 -0.20 -1.78
N ASP A 104 -7.95 1.07 -1.87
CA ASP A 104 -9.20 1.48 -2.51
C ASP A 104 -9.30 1.04 -3.97
N GLU A 105 -8.17 0.90 -4.66
CA GLU A 105 -8.11 0.44 -6.05
C GLU A 105 -8.46 -1.05 -6.20
N LEU A 106 -8.53 -1.80 -5.09
CA LEU A 106 -8.97 -3.19 -5.07
C LEU A 106 -10.50 -3.33 -4.93
N GLU A 107 -11.30 -2.27 -5.11
CA GLU A 107 -12.76 -2.32 -4.96
C GLU A 107 -13.46 -3.40 -5.80
N ASP A 108 -12.91 -3.69 -6.98
CA ASP A 108 -13.45 -4.70 -7.88
C ASP A 108 -13.18 -6.14 -7.39
N GLU A 109 -12.19 -6.34 -6.52
CA GLU A 109 -11.74 -7.66 -6.06
C GLU A 109 -12.13 -7.93 -4.60
N LEU A 110 -12.07 -6.89 -3.78
CA LEU A 110 -12.22 -6.91 -2.33
C LEU A 110 -13.35 -6.00 -1.89
N THR A 111 -14.23 -6.53 -1.04
CA THR A 111 -15.28 -5.71 -0.46
C THR A 111 -14.70 -4.67 0.52
N LEU A 112 -15.49 -3.64 0.85
CA LEU A 112 -15.11 -2.64 1.85
C LEU A 112 -14.71 -3.29 3.19
N ASP A 113 -15.41 -4.36 3.60
CA ASP A 113 -15.11 -5.08 4.83
C ASP A 113 -13.78 -5.84 4.74
N GLU A 114 -13.47 -6.44 3.59
CA GLU A 114 -12.19 -7.14 3.37
C GLU A 114 -11.01 -6.16 3.39
N ARG A 115 -11.17 -4.96 2.80
CA ARG A 115 -10.16 -3.89 2.83
C ARG A 115 -9.90 -3.37 4.23
N ARG A 116 -10.96 -3.10 5.01
CA ARG A 116 -10.83 -2.71 6.43
C ARG A 116 -10.09 -3.75 7.27
N ARG A 117 -10.29 -5.04 6.98
CA ARG A 117 -9.55 -6.11 7.68
C ARG A 117 -8.06 -6.12 7.30
N LEU A 118 -7.72 -5.82 6.05
CA LEU A 118 -6.32 -5.67 5.62
C LEU A 118 -5.67 -4.44 6.28
N GLU A 119 -6.38 -3.32 6.34
CA GLU A 119 -5.95 -2.12 7.07
C GLU A 119 -5.71 -2.41 8.56
N TRP A 120 -6.60 -3.18 9.18
CA TRP A 120 -6.43 -3.64 10.56
C TRP A 120 -5.21 -4.55 10.74
N ALA A 121 -4.89 -5.36 9.74
CA ALA A 121 -3.67 -6.16 9.70
C ALA A 121 -2.39 -5.35 9.39
N GLY A 122 -2.51 -4.02 9.25
CA GLY A 122 -1.38 -3.11 9.00
C GLY A 122 -1.04 -2.93 7.52
N ILE A 123 -1.92 -3.35 6.60
CA ILE A 123 -1.74 -3.21 5.15
C ILE A 123 -2.70 -2.12 4.67
N GLN A 124 -2.14 -1.00 4.22
CA GLN A 124 -2.87 0.17 3.75
C GLN A 124 -2.65 0.41 2.25
N THR A 125 -1.60 -0.18 1.67
CA THR A 125 -1.25 -0.01 0.25
C THR A 125 -1.04 -1.34 -0.46
N VAL A 126 -1.22 -1.34 -1.79
CA VAL A 126 -0.96 -2.51 -2.64
C VAL A 126 0.52 -2.93 -2.54
N ARG A 127 1.44 -1.98 -2.43
CA ARG A 127 2.88 -2.27 -2.28
C ARG A 127 3.20 -2.96 -0.97
N GLN A 128 2.62 -2.52 0.14
CA GLN A 128 2.77 -3.21 1.43
C GLN A 128 2.25 -4.65 1.35
N PHE A 129 1.18 -4.86 0.58
CA PHE A 129 0.65 -6.20 0.36
C PHE A 129 1.60 -7.07 -0.49
N GLN A 130 2.25 -6.50 -1.52
CA GLN A 130 3.30 -7.16 -2.30
C GLN A 130 4.51 -7.51 -1.43
N ASP A 131 5.00 -6.57 -0.62
CA ASP A 131 6.12 -6.80 0.30
C ASP A 131 5.80 -7.92 1.30
N ALA A 132 4.56 -7.99 1.79
CA ALA A 132 4.11 -9.06 2.66
C ALA A 132 4.02 -10.41 1.91
N GLN A 133 3.76 -10.40 0.60
CA GLN A 133 3.81 -11.59 -0.25
C GLN A 133 5.23 -12.10 -0.46
N ASP A 134 6.15 -11.22 -0.84
CA ASP A 134 7.55 -11.57 -1.08
C ASP A 134 8.22 -12.13 0.19
N ARG A 135 7.77 -11.67 1.36
CA ARG A 135 8.23 -12.17 2.67
C ARG A 135 7.51 -13.43 3.15
N GLY A 136 6.51 -13.92 2.42
CA GLY A 136 5.74 -15.12 2.77
C GLY A 136 4.72 -14.92 3.90
N THR A 137 4.39 -13.67 4.25
CA THR A 137 3.51 -13.33 5.40
C THR A 137 2.01 -13.37 5.05
N VAL A 138 1.64 -13.56 3.77
CA VAL A 138 0.23 -13.59 3.31
C VAL A 138 -0.61 -14.61 4.05
N SER A 139 -0.06 -15.78 4.39
CA SER A 139 -0.80 -16.80 5.14
C SER A 139 -1.15 -16.34 6.56
N THR A 140 -0.28 -15.53 7.17
CA THR A 140 -0.53 -14.94 8.49
C THR A 140 -1.59 -13.87 8.40
N ILE A 141 -1.53 -13.03 7.37
CA ILE A 141 -2.56 -12.02 7.06
C ILE A 141 -3.91 -12.69 6.83
N GLY A 142 -3.97 -13.75 6.03
CA GLY A 142 -5.21 -14.51 5.79
C GLY A 142 -5.82 -15.09 7.07
N ARG A 143 -4.99 -15.56 8.02
CA ARG A 143 -5.46 -16.04 9.33
C ARG A 143 -6.02 -14.92 10.21
N VAL A 144 -5.34 -13.77 10.24
CA VAL A 144 -5.74 -12.61 11.06
C VAL A 144 -6.99 -11.93 10.50
N THR A 145 -7.08 -11.83 9.17
CA THR A 145 -8.21 -11.19 8.46
C THR A 145 -9.36 -12.15 8.14
N ASN A 146 -9.17 -13.45 8.39
CA ASN A 146 -10.07 -14.52 7.99
C ASN A 146 -10.42 -14.48 6.49
N LEU A 147 -9.44 -14.13 5.64
CA LEU A 147 -9.58 -14.03 4.19
C LEU A 147 -8.91 -15.23 3.48
N PRO A 148 -9.52 -15.78 2.43
CA PRO A 148 -8.90 -16.84 1.63
C PRO A 148 -7.61 -16.34 0.95
N VAL A 149 -6.50 -17.04 1.18
CA VAL A 149 -5.17 -16.70 0.64
C VAL A 149 -5.17 -16.65 -0.89
N ASP A 150 -5.93 -17.52 -1.55
CA ASP A 150 -6.00 -17.54 -3.02
C ASP A 150 -6.73 -16.32 -3.60
N ARG A 151 -7.72 -15.79 -2.87
CA ARG A 151 -8.42 -14.56 -3.26
C ARG A 151 -7.50 -13.36 -3.10
N LEU A 152 -6.81 -13.30 -1.97
CA LEU A 152 -5.76 -12.32 -1.67
C LEU A 152 -4.68 -12.31 -2.77
N ARG A 153 -4.21 -13.50 -3.20
CA ARG A 153 -3.23 -13.63 -4.28
C ARG A 153 -3.76 -13.10 -5.62
N LYS A 154 -4.98 -13.44 -6.00
CA LYS A 154 -5.60 -12.96 -7.26
C LYS A 154 -5.79 -11.44 -7.29
N ALA A 155 -6.27 -10.87 -6.18
CA ALA A 155 -6.44 -9.43 -6.04
C ALA A 155 -5.09 -8.71 -6.23
N LEU A 156 -4.04 -9.26 -5.62
CA LEU A 156 -2.68 -8.74 -5.74
C LEU A 156 -2.11 -8.89 -7.15
N GLU A 157 -2.30 -10.03 -7.81
CA GLU A 157 -1.86 -10.27 -9.19
C GLU A 157 -2.46 -9.24 -10.15
N ARG A 158 -3.75 -8.92 -10.01
CA ARG A 158 -4.40 -7.90 -10.85
C ARG A 158 -3.93 -6.50 -10.53
N ALA A 159 -3.85 -6.12 -9.26
CA ALA A 159 -3.42 -4.78 -8.89
C ALA A 159 -1.92 -4.53 -9.13
N SER A 160 -1.11 -5.58 -9.17
CA SER A 160 0.32 -5.52 -9.50
C SER A 160 0.61 -5.65 -11.00
N ALA A 161 -0.43 -5.81 -11.83
CA ALA A 161 -0.29 -5.85 -13.27
C ALA A 161 0.15 -4.47 -13.79
N PRO A 162 1.07 -4.41 -14.76
CA PRO A 162 1.47 -3.17 -15.38
C PRO A 162 0.35 -2.61 -16.23
N GLN A 163 0.15 -1.30 -16.14
CA GLN A 163 -0.85 -0.60 -16.93
C GLN A 163 -0.27 0.71 -17.45
N VAL A 164 -0.25 0.86 -18.77
CA VAL A 164 0.00 2.16 -19.39
C VAL A 164 -1.32 2.92 -19.46
N GLN A 165 -1.32 4.19 -19.03
CA GLN A 165 -2.51 5.03 -19.04
C GLN A 165 -2.43 6.12 -20.10
N MET A 166 -1.27 6.76 -20.25
CA MET A 166 -1.11 7.87 -21.18
C MET A 166 0.31 7.93 -21.72
N VAL A 167 0.44 8.38 -22.97
CA VAL A 167 1.70 8.67 -23.64
C VAL A 167 1.59 10.08 -24.20
N GLU A 168 2.53 10.94 -23.84
CA GLU A 168 2.52 12.34 -24.24
C GLU A 168 3.92 12.83 -24.62
N PRO A 169 4.02 13.75 -25.59
CA PRO A 169 5.29 14.35 -25.96
C PRO A 169 5.74 15.34 -24.88
N VAL A 170 7.03 15.32 -24.57
CA VAL A 170 7.66 16.23 -23.62
C VAL A 170 8.74 17.04 -24.32
N ALA A 171 8.67 18.36 -24.14
CA ALA A 171 9.71 19.25 -24.62
C ALA A 171 11.02 18.97 -23.85
N PRO A 172 12.15 18.82 -24.54
CA PRO A 172 13.42 18.62 -23.86
C PRO A 172 13.80 19.84 -23.01
N ASP A 173 14.45 19.60 -21.87
CA ASP A 173 14.96 20.66 -20.98
C ASP A 173 15.95 21.62 -21.67
N ARG A 174 16.52 21.19 -22.81
CA ARG A 174 17.41 21.99 -23.66
C ARG A 174 16.84 22.08 -25.08
N PRO A 175 16.96 23.22 -25.77
CA PRO A 175 16.44 23.39 -27.13
C PRO A 175 16.99 22.40 -28.15
N GLU A 176 18.20 21.89 -27.93
CA GLU A 176 18.87 20.89 -28.78
C GLU A 176 18.77 19.45 -28.22
N GLY A 177 17.94 19.24 -27.20
CA GLY A 177 17.76 17.91 -26.61
C GLY A 177 17.00 16.96 -27.53
N PRO A 178 17.20 15.64 -27.38
CA PRO A 178 16.41 14.67 -28.13
C PRO A 178 14.94 14.83 -27.76
N PRO A 179 14.01 14.56 -28.69
CA PRO A 179 12.60 14.54 -28.35
C PRO A 179 12.32 13.47 -27.31
N LEU A 180 11.36 13.74 -26.43
CA LEU A 180 11.04 12.88 -25.31
C LEU A 180 9.57 12.47 -25.33
N LEU A 181 9.30 11.24 -24.90
CA LEU A 181 7.94 10.77 -24.58
C LEU A 181 7.86 10.50 -23.08
N ARG A 182 6.84 11.05 -22.44
CA ARG A 182 6.46 10.67 -21.08
C ARG A 182 5.34 9.65 -21.16
N VAL A 183 5.57 8.53 -20.50
CA VAL A 183 4.61 7.45 -20.35
C VAL A 183 4.19 7.43 -18.90
N THR A 184 2.92 7.65 -18.63
CA THR A 184 2.36 7.54 -17.29
C THR A 184 1.49 6.30 -17.17
N GLY A 185 1.47 5.73 -15.98
CA GLY A 185 0.80 4.46 -15.75
C GLY A 185 1.01 3.93 -14.35
N ARG A 186 0.89 2.61 -14.21
CA ARG A 186 0.95 1.88 -12.95
C ARG A 186 1.86 0.67 -13.07
N ASN A 187 2.61 0.41 -12.00
CA ASN A 187 3.52 -0.73 -11.90
C ASN A 187 4.52 -0.80 -13.07
N LEU A 188 4.95 0.34 -13.61
CA LEU A 188 5.84 0.43 -14.77
C LEU A 188 7.30 0.04 -14.45
N LEU A 189 7.63 -0.03 -13.16
CA LEU A 189 8.92 -0.44 -12.64
C LEU A 189 8.73 -1.45 -11.51
N ARG A 190 9.48 -2.54 -11.53
CA ARG A 190 9.56 -3.51 -10.43
C ARG A 190 10.93 -3.49 -9.79
N LYS A 191 10.97 -3.66 -8.46
CA LYS A 191 12.21 -3.67 -7.69
C LYS A 191 13.13 -4.79 -8.18
N GLY A 192 14.39 -4.47 -8.44
CA GLY A 192 15.41 -5.43 -8.88
C GLY A 192 15.35 -5.80 -10.37
N HIS A 193 14.44 -5.21 -11.15
CA HIS A 193 14.35 -5.43 -12.59
C HIS A 193 14.47 -4.11 -13.36
N PHE A 194 15.06 -4.17 -14.55
CA PHE A 194 15.07 -3.04 -15.49
C PHE A 194 13.93 -3.23 -16.49
N PRO A 195 13.03 -2.23 -16.63
CA PRO A 195 11.91 -2.35 -17.54
C PRO A 195 12.41 -2.35 -18.99
N GLN A 196 11.76 -3.15 -19.84
CA GLN A 196 11.96 -3.09 -21.28
C GLN A 196 10.80 -2.36 -21.92
N VAL A 197 11.11 -1.39 -22.78
CA VAL A 197 10.11 -0.63 -23.51
C VAL A 197 10.33 -0.77 -25.00
N LYS A 198 9.26 -1.03 -25.73
CA LYS A 198 9.27 -1.18 -27.18
C LYS A 198 8.16 -0.33 -27.81
N ILE A 199 8.44 0.30 -28.94
CA ILE A 199 7.44 0.96 -29.80
C ILE A 199 7.48 0.26 -31.16
N GLY A 200 6.34 -0.30 -31.59
CA GLY A 200 6.27 -1.07 -32.83
C GLY A 200 7.26 -2.25 -32.84
N ASN A 201 7.38 -2.95 -31.71
CA ASN A 201 8.31 -4.06 -31.48
C ASN A 201 9.82 -3.71 -31.57
N ARG A 202 10.17 -2.41 -31.65
CA ARG A 202 11.56 -1.94 -31.60
C ARG A 202 11.88 -1.33 -30.23
N PRO A 203 13.06 -1.61 -29.65
CA PRO A 203 13.42 -1.09 -28.33
C PRO A 203 13.51 0.43 -28.34
N VAL A 204 13.22 1.04 -27.18
CA VAL A 204 13.31 2.48 -26.95
C VAL A 204 14.15 2.74 -25.72
N SER A 205 14.97 3.80 -25.78
CA SER A 205 15.83 4.19 -24.66
C SER A 205 15.02 4.80 -23.52
N ILE A 206 15.25 4.31 -22.29
CA ILE A 206 14.63 4.82 -21.08
C ILE A 206 15.62 5.76 -20.40
N LEU A 207 15.25 7.02 -20.22
CA LEU A 207 16.07 8.05 -19.59
C LEU A 207 15.80 8.17 -18.08
N LYS A 208 14.53 8.03 -17.69
CA LYS A 208 14.09 8.02 -16.29
C LYS A 208 13.01 6.97 -16.11
N SER A 209 13.00 6.33 -14.94
CA SER A 209 12.01 5.31 -14.60
C SER A 209 11.59 5.43 -13.15
N SER A 210 10.28 5.46 -12.92
CA SER A 210 9.63 5.27 -11.63
C SER A 210 8.50 4.24 -11.79
N SER A 211 7.82 3.90 -10.68
CA SER A 211 6.67 3.00 -10.69
C SER A 211 5.48 3.56 -11.48
N GLY A 212 5.35 4.89 -11.58
CA GLY A 212 4.23 5.57 -12.24
C GLY A 212 4.58 6.31 -13.53
N GLU A 213 5.86 6.54 -13.81
CA GLU A 213 6.30 7.34 -14.96
C GLU A 213 7.57 6.76 -15.60
N LEU A 214 7.60 6.70 -16.93
CA LEU A 214 8.79 6.44 -17.72
C LEU A 214 9.04 7.61 -18.66
N LEU A 215 10.28 8.09 -18.72
CA LEU A 215 10.72 9.07 -19.71
C LEU A 215 11.54 8.36 -20.77
N LEU A 216 11.08 8.42 -22.01
CA LEU A 216 11.65 7.70 -23.14
C LEU A 216 12.26 8.67 -24.16
N ALA A 217 13.30 8.22 -24.85
CA ALA A 217 13.85 8.88 -26.03
C ALA A 217 13.52 8.02 -27.26
N PRO A 218 12.40 8.29 -27.97
CA PRO A 218 12.07 7.61 -29.21
C PRO A 218 13.03 8.00 -30.34
N ALA A 219 13.19 7.11 -31.32
CA ALA A 219 13.76 7.47 -32.61
C ALA A 219 12.78 8.35 -33.43
N ASP A 220 13.28 8.97 -34.49
CA ASP A 220 12.51 9.88 -35.37
C ASP A 220 11.25 9.24 -35.98
N ASP A 221 11.22 7.90 -36.06
CA ASP A 221 10.11 7.12 -36.62
C ASP A 221 9.33 6.31 -35.57
N GLN A 222 9.52 6.61 -34.26
CA GLN A 222 8.86 5.93 -33.14
C GLN A 222 7.82 6.84 -32.44
N TRP A 223 7.02 7.54 -33.24
CA TRP A 223 6.00 8.48 -32.75
C TRP A 223 4.57 7.96 -32.82
N ALA A 224 4.38 6.76 -33.37
CA ALA A 224 3.09 6.08 -33.40
C ALA A 224 3.28 4.56 -33.39
N GLY A 225 2.21 3.87 -33.02
CA GLY A 225 2.13 2.42 -33.02
C GLY A 225 1.80 1.87 -31.64
N GLU A 226 2.19 0.61 -31.42
CA GLU A 226 1.97 -0.07 -30.14
C GLU A 226 3.18 0.15 -29.23
N LEU A 227 2.96 0.83 -28.11
CA LEU A 227 3.90 0.91 -26.99
C LEU A 227 3.70 -0.30 -26.10
N SER A 228 4.76 -1.07 -25.87
CA SER A 228 4.80 -2.18 -24.93
C SER A 228 5.79 -1.87 -23.81
N VAL A 229 5.35 -1.99 -22.56
CA VAL A 229 6.17 -1.86 -21.35
C VAL A 229 6.18 -3.21 -20.63
N GLU A 230 7.37 -3.76 -20.42
CA GLU A 230 7.61 -5.01 -19.69
C GLU A 230 8.48 -4.74 -18.46
N PRO A 231 7.90 -4.51 -17.27
CA PRO A 231 8.66 -4.19 -16.05
C PRO A 231 9.44 -5.38 -15.47
N ALA A 232 9.01 -6.61 -15.79
CA ALA A 232 9.65 -7.86 -15.42
C ALA A 232 9.31 -8.94 -16.45
N PRO A 233 10.14 -10.00 -16.59
CA PRO A 233 9.91 -11.05 -17.56
C PRO A 233 8.48 -11.58 -17.52
N GLN A 234 7.85 -11.71 -18.70
CA GLN A 234 6.49 -12.25 -18.87
C GLN A 234 5.37 -11.37 -18.29
N THR A 235 5.68 -10.15 -17.87
CA THR A 235 4.69 -9.20 -17.34
C THR A 235 4.72 -7.94 -18.21
N ALA A 236 3.83 -7.85 -19.20
CA ALA A 236 3.81 -6.74 -20.16
C ALA A 236 2.46 -6.04 -20.21
N SER A 237 2.50 -4.74 -20.52
CA SER A 237 1.35 -3.89 -20.80
C SER A 237 1.54 -3.22 -22.15
N ALA A 238 0.50 -3.18 -22.97
CA ALA A 238 0.56 -2.57 -24.29
C ALA A 238 -0.55 -1.53 -24.48
N MET A 239 -0.22 -0.45 -25.19
CA MET A 239 -1.16 0.60 -25.56
C MET A 239 -0.83 1.14 -26.94
N ALA A 240 -1.85 1.27 -27.80
CA ALA A 240 -1.72 1.97 -29.06
C ALA A 240 -1.74 3.50 -28.84
N PHE A 241 -0.87 4.22 -29.53
CA PHE A 241 -0.83 5.68 -29.53
C PHE A 241 -0.45 6.20 -30.91
N ASP A 242 -0.80 7.45 -31.20
CA ASP A 242 -0.37 8.17 -32.41
C ASP A 242 -0.06 9.63 -32.06
N LEU A 243 1.22 9.97 -32.16
CA LEU A 243 1.78 11.29 -31.94
C LEU A 243 2.63 11.70 -33.14
N SER A 244 2.32 11.17 -34.33
CA SER A 244 3.09 11.42 -35.56
C SER A 244 3.18 12.91 -35.91
N GLU A 245 2.19 13.70 -35.51
CA GLU A 245 2.18 15.17 -35.68
C GLU A 245 3.26 15.89 -34.86
N CYS A 246 3.75 15.25 -33.80
CA CYS A 246 4.81 15.77 -32.93
C CYS A 246 6.21 15.28 -33.32
N ALA A 247 6.32 14.43 -34.35
CA ALA A 247 7.60 13.90 -34.80
C ALA A 247 8.54 15.03 -35.27
N PRO A 248 9.85 14.94 -35.01
CA PRO A 248 10.81 15.89 -35.52
C PRO A 248 10.75 15.84 -37.05
N LEU A 249 10.63 17.01 -37.69
CA LEU A 249 10.68 17.12 -39.14
C LEU A 249 12.02 16.56 -39.62
N ILE A 250 11.98 15.39 -40.26
CA ILE A 250 13.15 14.79 -40.89
C ILE A 250 13.64 15.77 -41.96
N ALA A 251 14.80 16.39 -41.74
CA ALA A 251 15.51 17.06 -42.80
C ALA A 251 15.95 15.97 -43.80
N THR A 252 15.17 15.77 -44.86
CA THR A 252 15.54 14.89 -45.96
C THR A 252 16.97 15.20 -46.39
N PRO A 253 17.90 14.22 -46.42
CA PRO A 253 19.22 14.46 -46.97
C PRO A 253 19.04 14.88 -48.43
N LYS A 254 19.54 16.07 -48.77
CA LYS A 254 19.66 16.53 -50.15
C LYS A 254 20.41 15.46 -50.91
N ALA A 255 19.74 14.81 -51.87
CA ALA A 255 20.39 13.93 -52.81
C ALA A 255 21.54 14.70 -53.48
N GLU A 256 22.76 14.33 -53.14
CA GLU A 256 23.97 14.82 -53.79
C GLU A 256 23.92 14.26 -55.21
N VAL A 257 23.62 15.16 -56.15
CA VAL A 257 23.70 14.89 -57.58
C VAL A 257 25.18 14.70 -57.90
N MET A 258 25.60 13.43 -57.99
CA MET A 258 26.87 13.08 -58.63
C MET A 258 26.76 13.47 -60.12
N SER A 259 27.50 14.52 -60.50
CA SER A 259 27.99 14.76 -61.85
C SER A 259 29.49 14.50 -61.89
#